data_AF-A0A3D4PGP1-F1
#
_entry.id   AF-A0A3D4PGP1-F1
#
_cell.length_a   1.000
_cell.length_b   1.000
_cell.length_c   1.000
_cell.angle_alpha   90.00
_cell.angle_beta   90.00
_cell.angle_gamma   90.00
#
_symmetry.space_group_name_H-M   'P 1'
#
loop_
_entity.id
_entity.type
_entity.pdbx_description
1 polymer ?
#
loop_
_entity_poly.entity_id
_entity_poly.type
_entity_poly.pdbx_seq_one_letter_code
_entity_poly.pdbx_strand_id
1 'polypeptide(L)' 'MLGDRAPGPGEYRVEIRSPRPTGKQVLGTDGVTMEPSFEEAVPEKYNTNTELKANLSSGEKNTVDFILTK' A
#
# COMPACT_ATOMS: atom_id res chain seq x y z
N MET A 1 5.99 -24.36 15.70
CA MET A 1 6.07 -24.57 14.24
C MET A 1 5.42 -23.35 13.58
N LEU A 2 6.20 -22.44 12.98
CA LEU A 2 5.68 -21.31 12.18
C LEU A 2 5.66 -21.75 10.70
N GLY A 3 4.77 -22.67 10.37
CA GLY A 3 4.42 -22.99 8.99
C GLY A 3 3.02 -22.44 8.71
N ASP A 4 2.77 -21.97 7.49
CA ASP A 4 1.43 -21.68 6.93
C ASP A 4 0.79 -20.31 7.22
N ARG A 5 1.52 -19.20 7.03
CA ARG A 5 0.91 -17.86 6.87
C ARG A 5 0.94 -17.33 5.43
N ALA A 6 0.99 -18.22 4.44
CA ALA A 6 0.82 -17.79 3.06
C ALA A 6 -0.66 -17.46 2.82
N PRO A 7 -0.99 -16.34 2.14
CA PRO A 7 -2.35 -16.08 1.70
C PRO A 7 -2.84 -17.27 0.85
N GLY A 8 -4.08 -17.70 1.09
CA GLY A 8 -4.72 -18.74 0.29
C GLY A 8 -4.88 -18.32 -1.18
N PRO A 9 -5.13 -19.25 -2.11
CA PRO A 9 -5.36 -18.90 -3.50
C PRO A 9 -6.58 -17.98 -3.65
N GLY A 10 -6.52 -17.06 -4.63
CA GLY A 10 -7.59 -16.09 -4.88
C GLY A 10 -7.09 -14.78 -5.47
N GLU A 11 -8.02 -13.85 -5.72
CA GLU A 11 -7.70 -12.50 -6.16
C GLU A 11 -7.34 -11.62 -4.97
N TYR A 12 -6.21 -10.93 -5.07
CA TYR A 12 -5.72 -9.98 -4.09
C TYR A 12 -5.48 -8.63 -4.75
N ARG A 13 -5.70 -7.57 -3.96
CA ARG A 13 -5.27 -6.21 -4.30
C ARG A 13 -3.96 -5.89 -3.61
N VAL A 14 -3.10 -5.11 -4.27
CA VAL A 14 -1.82 -4.66 -3.73
C VAL A 14 -1.88 -3.16 -3.53
N GLU A 15 -1.83 -2.71 -2.27
CA GLU A 15 -1.76 -1.29 -1.92
C GLU A 15 -0.33 -0.92 -1.56
N ILE A 16 0.22 0.10 -2.23
CA ILE A 16 1.53 0.67 -1.91
C ILE A 16 1.32 1.94 -1.09
N ARG A 17 1.73 1.92 0.18
CA ARG A 17 1.80 3.12 1.04
C ARG A 17 3.22 3.69 0.98
N SER A 18 3.34 4.96 0.61
CA SER A 18 4.62 5.66 0.55
C SER A 18 4.42 7.13 0.98
N PRO A 19 4.10 7.37 2.26
CA PRO A 19 3.89 8.73 2.75
C PRO A 19 5.22 9.49 2.76
N ARG A 20 5.21 10.72 2.23
CA ARG A 20 6.33 11.65 2.28
C ARG A 20 5.91 12.96 2.96
N PRO A 21 6.81 13.59 3.74
CA PRO A 21 6.50 14.87 4.36
C PRO A 21 6.35 15.95 3.29
N THR A 22 5.34 16.82 3.43
CA THR A 22 5.08 17.93 2.49
C THR A 22 5.87 19.19 2.84
N GLY A 23 6.43 19.25 4.05
CA GLY A 23 7.03 20.46 4.63
C GLY A 23 6.02 21.41 5.28
N LYS A 24 4.71 21.15 5.18
CA LYS A 24 3.66 21.93 5.85
C LYS A 24 3.30 21.30 7.20
N GLN A 25 2.87 22.13 8.15
CA GLN A 25 2.24 21.68 9.39
C GLN A 25 0.73 21.86 9.31
N VAL A 26 -0.02 20.95 9.94
CA VAL A 26 -1.48 20.96 10.06
C VAL A 26 -1.88 20.87 11.53
N LEU A 27 -3.05 21.40 11.87
CA LEU A 27 -3.59 21.25 13.22
C LEU A 27 -3.94 19.77 13.44
N GLY A 28 -3.36 19.18 14.49
CA GLY A 28 -3.60 17.80 14.90
C GLY A 28 -5.04 17.59 15.34
N THR A 29 -5.40 16.32 15.51
CA THR A 29 -6.79 15.94 15.87
C THR A 29 -7.21 16.41 17.26
N ASP A 30 -6.26 16.79 18.11
CA ASP A 30 -6.52 17.38 19.43
C ASP A 30 -6.92 18.87 19.37
N GLY A 31 -6.82 19.51 18.21
CA GLY A 31 -7.14 20.92 17.99
C GLY A 31 -6.15 21.91 18.63
N VAL A 32 -5.01 21.43 19.16
CA VAL A 32 -4.04 22.26 19.89
C VAL A 32 -2.64 22.10 19.32
N THR A 33 -2.24 20.88 18.96
CA THR A 33 -0.88 20.57 18.52
C THR A 33 -0.74 20.76 17.01
N MET A 34 0.38 21.33 16.56
CA MET A 34 0.73 21.36 15.14
C MET A 34 1.55 20.11 14.78
N GLU A 35 1.10 19.38 13.76
CA GLU A 35 1.71 18.12 13.30
C GLU A 35 2.23 18.23 11.86
N PRO A 36 3.33 17.55 11.50
CA PRO A 36 3.78 17.47 10.12
C PRO A 36 2.72 16.83 9.22
N SER A 37 2.44 17.43 8.07
CA SER A 37 1.56 16.84 7.07
C SER A 37 2.33 15.96 6.09
N PHE A 38 1.66 14.89 5.66
CA PHE A 38 2.18 13.91 4.73
C PHE A 38 1.28 13.81 3.51
N GLU A 39 1.86 13.48 2.38
CA GLU A 39 1.16 13.11 1.15
C GLU A 39 1.71 11.79 0.62
N GLU A 40 0.92 11.06 -0.16
CA GLU A 40 1.38 9.83 -0.78
C GLU A 40 2.28 10.14 -1.99
N ALA A 41 3.45 9.52 -2.03
CA ALA A 41 4.43 9.72 -3.10
C ALA A 41 4.09 8.97 -4.39
N VAL A 42 3.14 8.03 -4.33
CA VAL A 42 2.69 7.20 -5.45
C VAL A 42 1.30 7.66 -5.93
N PRO A 43 1.01 7.54 -7.24
CA PRO A 43 -0.34 7.78 -7.77
C PRO A 43 -1.41 6.94 -7.06
N GLU A 44 -2.64 7.47 -6.96
CA GLU A 44 -3.74 6.78 -6.28
C GLU A 44 -4.05 5.40 -6.87
N LYS A 45 -3.85 5.21 -8.19
CA LYS A 45 -4.00 3.93 -8.90
C LYS A 45 -3.09 2.80 -8.42
N TYR A 46 -2.10 3.09 -7.56
CA TYR A 46 -1.25 2.08 -6.94
C TYR A 46 -1.39 2.06 -5.41
N ASN A 47 -2.30 2.86 -4.84
CA ASN A 47 -2.43 3.10 -3.40
C ASN A 47 -3.87 2.80 -2.93
N THR A 48 -4.56 3.75 -2.29
CA THR A 48 -5.92 3.54 -1.77
C THR A 48 -6.93 3.10 -2.84
N ASN A 49 -6.77 3.59 -4.07
CA ASN A 49 -7.59 3.24 -5.22
C ASN A 49 -6.82 2.28 -6.15
N THR A 50 -6.09 1.32 -5.58
CA THR A 50 -5.19 0.47 -6.34
C THR A 50 -5.90 -0.33 -7.43
N GLU A 51 -5.33 -0.29 -8.62
CA GLU A 51 -5.66 -1.13 -9.77
C GLU A 51 -4.73 -2.36 -9.84
N LEU A 52 -3.73 -2.43 -8.95
CA LEU A 52 -2.80 -3.57 -8.87
C LEU A 52 -3.53 -4.77 -8.28
N LYS A 53 -3.88 -5.71 -9.14
CA LYS A 53 -4.54 -6.97 -8.79
C LYS A 53 -3.69 -8.16 -9.19
N ALA A 54 -3.73 -9.20 -8.37
CA ALA A 54 -3.01 -10.44 -8.63
C ALA A 54 -3.85 -11.64 -8.21
N ASN A 55 -3.84 -12.68 -9.03
CA ASN A 55 -4.39 -13.98 -8.67
C ASN A 55 -3.27 -14.87 -8.17
N LEU A 56 -3.44 -15.40 -6.96
CA LEU A 56 -2.53 -16.40 -6.39
C LEU A 56 -3.08 -17.80 -6.64
N SER A 57 -2.23 -18.69 -7.13
CA SER A 57 -2.54 -20.12 -7.30
C SER A 57 -2.03 -20.96 -6.12
N SER A 58 -2.65 -22.11 -5.90
CA SER A 58 -2.19 -23.10 -4.93
C SER A 58 -1.12 -24.02 -5.53
N GLY A 59 -0.20 -24.51 -4.69
CA GLY A 59 0.70 -25.62 -5.05
C GLY A 59 2.02 -25.21 -5.72
N GLU A 60 2.12 -23.98 -6.22
CA GLU A 60 3.34 -23.45 -6.83
C GLU A 60 3.78 -22.13 -6.18
N LYS A 61 5.05 -21.77 -6.36
CA LYS A 61 5.55 -20.45 -5.95
C LYS A 61 4.96 -19.40 -6.87
N ASN A 62 4.20 -18.47 -6.30
CA ASN A 62 3.68 -17.31 -7.02
C ASN A 62 4.76 -16.22 -7.09
N THR A 63 5.02 -15.70 -8.29
CA THR A 63 5.79 -14.48 -8.52
C THR A 63 4.89 -13.51 -9.29
N VAL A 64 4.71 -12.31 -8.75
CA VAL A 64 3.85 -11.28 -9.33
C VAL A 64 4.66 -10.00 -9.47
N ASP A 65 4.92 -9.61 -10.72
CA ASP A 65 5.70 -8.42 -11.04
C ASP A 65 4.79 -7.30 -11.54
N PHE A 66 4.93 -6.12 -10.96
CA PHE A 66 4.21 -4.91 -11.39
C PHE A 66 5.20 -3.90 -11.95
N ILE A 67 5.02 -3.51 -13.21
CA ILE A 67 5.76 -2.42 -13.82
C ILE A 67 5.02 -1.12 -13.53
N LEU A 68 5.56 -0.32 -12.61
CA LEU A 68 4.95 0.95 -12.23
C LEU A 68 5.37 2.06 -13.19
N THR A 69 4.39 2.71 -13.79
CA THR A 69 4.58 3.92 -14.60
C THR A 69 4.21 5.16 -13.80
N LYS A 70 4.95 6.27 -14.05
CA LYS A 70 4.67 7.58 -13.43
C LYS A 70 3.25 8.05 -13.68
#